data_AF-A0ABD5S0A4-F1
#
_entry.id   AF-A0ABD5S0A4-F1
#
_cell.length_a   1.000
_cell.length_b   1.000
_cell.length_c   1.000
_cell.angle_alpha   90.00
_cell.angle_beta   90.00
_cell.angle_gamma   90.00
#
_symmetry.space_group_name_H-M   'P 1'
#
loop_
_entity.id
_entity.type
_entity.pdbx_description
1 polymer ?
#
loop_
_entity_poly.entity_id
_entity_poly.type
_entity_poly.pdbx_seq_one_letter_code
_entity_poly.pdbx_strand_id
1 'polypeptide(L)'
;MSPLQASLVRGSWDNVVLLLGAFVVLLLGAEVFTNGVEWFGHRFGVSESATGSVLAAVGTALPETTIPVVAILQGVHSGDANAASEVGVGAILGAPFMLATVATFLVGASVLYFGGRRTHGTEFHFDAESTRRDLAFFLVGYSVAFAAALVHSRTVAYAVGALLVCLYLLYVYRSLAGGELVEGGGLDDLHLGALVERGERLLPIPSEPG
;
A
#
# COMPACT_ATOMS: atom_id res chain seq x y z
N MET A 1 11.92 43.79 8.81
CA MET A 1 11.95 42.61 7.92
C MET A 1 11.95 43.12 6.50
N SER A 2 12.93 42.74 5.67
CA SER A 2 13.00 43.23 4.29
C SER A 2 11.90 42.57 3.43
N PRO A 3 11.35 43.26 2.40
CA PRO A 3 10.31 42.71 1.54
C PRO A 3 10.72 41.41 0.83
N LEU A 4 12.02 41.15 0.64
CA LEU A 4 12.56 39.90 0.11
C LEU A 4 12.45 38.72 1.09
N GLN A 5 12.59 38.96 2.40
CA GLN A 5 12.36 37.92 3.40
C GLN A 5 10.87 37.58 3.50
N ALA A 6 9.99 38.56 3.33
CA ALA A 6 8.54 38.35 3.39
C ALA A 6 7.97 37.61 2.17
N SER A 7 8.61 37.69 0.98
CA SER A 7 8.20 36.93 -0.22
C SER A 7 8.71 35.48 -0.18
N LEU A 8 9.95 35.26 0.27
CA LEU A 8 10.51 33.92 0.48
C LEU A 8 9.76 33.15 1.57
N VAL A 9 9.37 33.84 2.66
CA VAL A 9 8.60 33.24 3.75
C VAL A 9 7.14 32.98 3.34
N ARG A 10 6.49 33.88 2.57
CA ARG A 10 5.13 33.61 2.05
C ARG A 10 5.09 32.37 1.16
N GLY A 11 6.03 32.26 0.23
CA GLY A 11 6.16 31.04 -0.59
C GLY A 11 6.39 29.78 0.24
N SER A 12 7.13 29.88 1.36
CA SER A 12 7.34 28.75 2.28
C SER A 12 6.05 28.33 3.00
N TRP A 13 5.28 29.27 3.54
CA TRP A 13 4.02 28.96 4.23
C TRP A 13 2.95 28.43 3.28
N ASP A 14 2.86 28.98 2.06
CA ASP A 14 1.93 28.50 1.04
C ASP A 14 2.24 27.04 0.68
N ASN A 15 3.53 26.68 0.55
CA ASN A 15 3.96 25.29 0.31
C ASN A 15 3.63 24.36 1.48
N VAL A 16 3.80 24.80 2.73
CA VAL A 16 3.45 24.00 3.91
C VAL A 16 1.95 23.75 3.97
N VAL A 17 1.13 24.77 3.70
CA VAL A 17 -0.32 24.64 3.65
C VAL A 17 -0.74 23.70 2.52
N LEU A 18 -0.14 23.83 1.34
CA LEU A 18 -0.38 22.92 0.22
C LEU A 18 0.02 21.48 0.55
N LEU A 19 1.15 21.26 1.22
CA LEU A 19 1.61 19.93 1.62
C LEU A 19 0.66 19.28 2.63
N LEU A 20 0.25 20.02 3.66
CA LEU A 20 -0.71 19.51 4.66
C LEU A 20 -2.09 19.26 4.03
N GLY A 21 -2.55 20.18 3.17
CA GLY A 21 -3.81 20.01 2.46
C GLY A 21 -3.79 18.81 1.52
N ALA A 22 -2.74 18.65 0.73
CA ALA A 22 -2.55 17.50 -0.16
C ALA A 22 -2.45 16.19 0.63
N PHE A 23 -1.80 16.20 1.79
CA PHE A 23 -1.73 15.03 2.67
C PHE A 23 -3.11 14.61 3.18
N VAL A 24 -3.94 15.57 3.63
CA VAL A 24 -5.32 15.28 4.04
C VAL A 24 -6.14 14.72 2.88
N VAL A 25 -6.03 15.31 1.69
CA VAL A 25 -6.71 14.82 0.48
C VAL A 25 -6.25 13.41 0.12
N LEU A 26 -4.95 13.11 0.26
CA LEU A 26 -4.41 11.77 0.04
C LEU A 26 -4.99 10.76 1.02
N LEU A 27 -5.06 11.08 2.32
CA LEU A 27 -5.65 10.20 3.33
C LEU A 27 -7.13 9.92 3.05
N LEU A 28 -7.92 10.97 2.77
CA LEU A 28 -9.34 10.83 2.42
C LEU A 28 -9.53 10.04 1.12
N GLY A 29 -8.68 10.30 0.12
CA GLY A 29 -8.69 9.58 -1.15
C GLY A 29 -8.41 8.09 -0.96
N ALA A 30 -7.42 7.74 -0.13
CA ALA A 30 -7.11 6.36 0.20
C ALA A 30 -8.28 5.66 0.91
N GLU A 31 -8.92 6.31 1.89
CA GLU A 31 -10.08 5.76 2.62
C GLU A 31 -11.30 5.54 1.71
N VAL A 32 -11.61 6.51 0.84
CA VAL A 32 -12.70 6.39 -0.14
C VAL A 32 -12.38 5.30 -1.17
N PHE A 33 -11.13 5.19 -1.60
CA PHE A 33 -10.70 4.16 -2.54
C PHE A 33 -10.84 2.75 -1.94
N THR A 34 -10.36 2.52 -0.72
CA THR A 34 -10.46 1.21 -0.06
C THR A 34 -11.91 0.81 0.16
N ASN A 35 -12.77 1.74 0.59
CA ASN A 35 -14.21 1.48 0.73
C ASN A 35 -14.88 1.18 -0.61
N GLY A 36 -14.53 1.92 -1.68
CA GLY A 36 -15.03 1.67 -3.03
C GLY A 36 -14.65 0.29 -3.57
N VAL A 37 -13.42 -0.16 -3.26
CA VAL A 37 -12.93 -1.49 -3.59
C VAL A 37 -13.73 -2.59 -2.87
N GLU A 38 -13.97 -2.44 -1.57
CA GLU A 38 -14.78 -3.40 -0.79
C GLU A 38 -16.18 -3.56 -1.40
N TRP A 39 -16.83 -2.44 -1.72
CA TRP A 39 -18.17 -2.45 -2.32
C TRP A 39 -18.18 -3.04 -3.74
N PHE A 40 -17.10 -2.81 -4.52
CA PHE A 40 -16.92 -3.40 -5.84
C PHE A 40 -16.83 -4.92 -5.74
N GLY A 41 -16.05 -5.48 -4.81
CA GLY A 41 -15.98 -6.92 -4.58
C GLY A 41 -17.33 -7.54 -4.25
N HIS A 42 -18.06 -6.92 -3.33
CA HIS A 42 -19.39 -7.36 -2.92
C HIS A 42 -20.38 -7.41 -4.11
N ARG A 43 -20.29 -6.47 -5.07
CA ARG A 43 -21.19 -6.43 -6.23
C ARG A 43 -20.89 -7.50 -7.29
N PHE A 44 -19.63 -7.90 -7.45
CA PHE A 44 -19.20 -8.86 -8.48
C PHE A 44 -19.10 -10.31 -7.98
N GLY A 45 -19.45 -10.59 -6.73
CA GLY A 45 -19.41 -11.94 -6.17
C GLY A 45 -17.99 -12.52 -6.07
N VAL A 46 -16.98 -11.65 -6.13
CA VAL A 46 -15.59 -12.00 -5.82
C VAL A 46 -15.52 -12.08 -4.30
N SER A 47 -14.81 -13.08 -3.75
CA SER A 47 -14.70 -13.19 -2.29
C SER A 47 -14.19 -11.87 -1.71
N GLU A 48 -14.77 -11.46 -0.59
CA GLU A 48 -14.39 -10.25 0.14
C GLU A 48 -12.88 -10.25 0.45
N SER A 49 -12.32 -11.44 0.66
CA SER A 49 -10.89 -11.71 0.84
C SER A 49 -10.03 -11.51 -0.43
N ALA A 50 -10.45 -11.97 -1.61
CA ALA A 50 -9.68 -11.79 -2.86
C ALA A 50 -9.75 -10.35 -3.38
N THR A 51 -10.91 -9.71 -3.23
CA THR A 51 -11.09 -8.29 -3.50
C THR A 51 -10.24 -7.46 -2.53
N GLY A 52 -10.35 -7.73 -1.22
CA GLY A 52 -9.63 -7.01 -0.19
C GLY A 52 -8.11 -7.15 -0.31
N SER A 53 -7.58 -8.35 -0.52
CA SER A 53 -6.13 -8.57 -0.59
C SER A 53 -5.48 -7.90 -1.79
N VAL A 54 -5.98 -8.11 -3.01
CA VAL A 54 -5.35 -7.59 -4.23
C VAL A 54 -5.66 -6.11 -4.44
N LEU A 55 -6.92 -5.70 -4.32
CA LEU A 55 -7.30 -4.32 -4.61
C LEU A 55 -6.95 -3.36 -3.46
N ALA A 56 -6.91 -3.79 -2.19
CA ALA A 56 -6.38 -2.95 -1.12
C ALA A 56 -4.84 -2.86 -1.17
N ALA A 57 -4.14 -3.93 -1.54
CA ALA A 57 -2.68 -3.84 -1.75
C ALA A 57 -2.32 -2.89 -2.90
N VAL A 58 -3.07 -2.91 -4.00
CA VAL A 58 -2.90 -1.94 -5.09
C VAL A 58 -3.28 -0.53 -4.62
N GLY A 59 -4.42 -0.39 -3.94
CA GLY A 59 -4.92 0.89 -3.44
C GLY A 59 -3.97 1.62 -2.49
N THR A 60 -3.31 0.87 -1.62
CA THR A 60 -2.38 1.42 -0.62
C THR A 60 -0.99 1.68 -1.16
N ALA A 61 -0.62 1.17 -2.34
CA ALA A 61 0.67 1.43 -2.97
C ALA A 61 0.61 2.45 -4.13
N LEU A 62 -0.60 2.74 -4.63
CA LEU A 62 -0.83 3.68 -5.73
C LEU A 62 -0.38 5.12 -5.40
N PRO A 63 -0.69 5.70 -4.23
CA PRO A 63 -0.24 7.05 -3.89
C PRO A 63 1.29 7.19 -3.94
N GLU A 64 2.00 6.22 -3.37
CA GLU A 64 3.45 6.15 -3.30
C GLU A 64 4.07 5.96 -4.68
N THR A 65 3.47 5.09 -5.50
CA THR A 65 3.91 4.83 -6.88
C THR A 65 3.68 6.04 -7.79
N THR A 66 2.70 6.89 -7.48
CA THR A 66 2.40 8.09 -8.27
C THR A 66 3.47 9.17 -8.12
N ILE A 67 4.13 9.27 -6.95
CA ILE A 67 5.17 10.28 -6.68
C ILE A 67 6.34 10.20 -7.68
N PRO A 68 7.03 9.06 -7.89
CA PRO A 68 8.13 8.97 -8.86
C PRO A 68 7.63 9.17 -10.30
N VAL A 69 6.40 8.76 -10.64
CA VAL A 69 5.81 9.00 -11.97
C VAL A 69 5.65 10.50 -12.22
N VAL A 70 5.05 11.23 -11.29
CA VAL A 70 4.87 12.69 -11.39
C VAL A 70 6.21 13.41 -11.39
N ALA A 71 7.19 12.95 -10.61
CA ALA A 71 8.54 13.52 -10.60
C ALA A 71 9.21 13.41 -11.98
N ILE A 72 9.17 12.23 -12.61
CA ILE A 72 9.70 12.02 -13.97
C ILE A 72 8.98 12.93 -14.98
N LEU A 73 7.65 12.98 -14.93
CA LEU A 73 6.86 13.83 -15.82
C LEU A 73 7.22 15.31 -15.65
N GLN A 74 7.32 15.81 -14.42
CA GLN A 74 7.76 17.19 -14.19
C GLN A 74 9.20 17.44 -14.65
N GLY A 75 10.13 16.50 -14.43
CA GLY A 75 11.50 16.63 -14.93
C GLY A 75 11.57 16.82 -16.44
N VAL A 76 10.71 16.13 -17.19
CA VAL A 76 10.59 16.28 -18.64
C VAL A 76 10.03 17.66 -19.03
N HIS A 77 9.03 18.19 -18.29
CA HIS A 77 8.42 19.48 -18.61
C HIS A 77 9.28 20.68 -18.20
N SER A 78 9.91 20.61 -17.02
CA SER A 78 10.70 21.69 -16.43
C SER A 78 12.15 21.70 -16.91
N GLY A 79 12.63 20.61 -17.51
CA GLY A 79 14.02 20.43 -17.94
C GLY A 79 14.99 20.07 -16.81
N ASP A 80 14.53 19.94 -15.56
CA ASP A 80 15.34 19.58 -14.40
C ASP A 80 15.29 18.07 -14.13
N ALA A 81 16.05 17.32 -14.93
CA ALA A 81 16.15 15.88 -14.81
C ALA A 81 16.82 15.41 -13.49
N ASN A 82 17.64 16.26 -12.88
CA ASN A 82 18.36 15.92 -11.65
C ASN A 82 17.40 15.95 -10.45
N ALA A 83 16.63 17.03 -10.30
CA ALA A 83 15.62 17.13 -9.25
C ALA A 83 14.55 16.01 -9.37
N ALA A 84 14.12 15.71 -10.59
CA ALA A 84 13.19 14.60 -10.84
C ALA A 84 13.77 13.23 -10.44
N SER A 85 15.05 13.00 -10.73
CA SER A 85 15.74 11.77 -10.35
C SER A 85 15.88 11.63 -8.84
N GLU A 86 16.24 12.71 -8.13
CA GLU A 86 16.38 12.69 -6.67
C GLU A 86 15.06 12.40 -5.96
N VAL A 87 13.98 13.05 -6.40
CA VAL A 87 12.62 12.81 -5.86
C VAL A 87 12.17 11.38 -6.17
N GLY A 88 12.41 10.90 -7.40
CA GLY A 88 12.03 9.56 -7.83
C GLY A 88 12.75 8.46 -7.03
N VAL A 89 14.08 8.56 -6.89
CA VAL A 89 14.89 7.63 -6.10
C VAL A 89 14.48 7.69 -4.62
N GLY A 90 14.27 8.90 -4.08
CA GLY A 90 13.83 9.09 -2.70
C GLY A 90 12.47 8.45 -2.41
N ALA A 91 11.51 8.58 -3.32
CA ALA A 91 10.19 7.95 -3.18
C ALA A 91 10.26 6.41 -3.24
N ILE A 92 11.01 5.86 -4.20
CA ILE A 92 11.13 4.40 -4.39
C ILE A 92 11.85 3.74 -3.21
N LEU A 93 12.95 4.33 -2.72
CA LEU A 93 13.72 3.76 -1.61
C LEU A 93 13.10 4.08 -0.24
N GLY A 94 12.45 5.24 -0.11
CA GLY A 94 11.86 5.73 1.14
C GLY A 94 10.66 4.90 1.59
N ALA A 95 9.81 4.43 0.68
CA ALA A 95 8.62 3.65 1.03
C ALA A 95 8.93 2.34 1.79
N PRO A 96 9.82 1.46 1.28
CA PRO A 96 10.38 0.32 2.03
C PRO A 96 10.90 0.67 3.43
N PHE A 97 11.66 1.77 3.53
CA PHE A 97 12.26 2.20 4.78
C PHE A 97 11.21 2.65 5.80
N MET A 98 10.19 3.37 5.35
CA MET A 98 9.04 3.79 6.17
C MET A 98 8.24 2.60 6.68
N LEU A 99 8.03 1.57 5.85
CA LEU A 99 7.37 0.34 6.29
C LEU A 99 8.17 -0.40 7.36
N ALA A 100 9.47 -0.60 7.13
CA ALA A 100 10.36 -1.29 8.06
C ALA A 100 10.52 -0.58 9.41
N THR A 101 10.41 0.75 9.42
CA THR A 101 10.61 1.56 10.63
C THR A 101 9.29 2.00 11.24
N VAL A 102 8.63 3.01 10.65
CA VAL A 102 7.45 3.68 11.22
C VAL A 102 6.25 2.74 11.25
N ALA A 103 5.92 2.08 10.14
CA ALA A 103 4.73 1.22 10.10
C ALA A 103 4.86 0.04 11.07
N THR A 104 6.00 -0.65 11.04
CA THR A 104 6.26 -1.79 11.94
C THR A 104 6.29 -1.35 13.41
N PHE A 105 6.88 -0.19 13.72
CA PHE A 105 6.84 0.38 15.06
C PHE A 105 5.41 0.66 15.54
N LEU A 106 4.58 1.29 14.70
CA LEU A 106 3.17 1.59 15.02
C LEU A 106 2.35 0.31 15.21
N VAL A 107 2.56 -0.71 14.37
CA VAL A 107 1.93 -2.03 14.51
C VAL A 107 2.32 -2.65 15.86
N GLY A 108 3.62 -2.69 16.19
CA GLY A 108 4.10 -3.20 17.47
C GLY A 108 3.53 -2.43 18.68
N ALA A 109 3.54 -1.10 18.63
CA ALA A 109 2.97 -0.24 19.66
C ALA A 109 1.45 -0.48 19.82
N SER A 110 0.72 -0.65 18.72
CA SER A 110 -0.71 -0.96 18.75
C SER A 110 -0.99 -2.30 19.42
N VAL A 111 -0.14 -3.32 19.19
CA VAL A 111 -0.27 -4.64 19.81
C VAL A 111 -0.09 -4.56 21.32
N LEU A 112 0.93 -3.83 21.78
CA LEU A 112 1.16 -3.63 23.21
C LEU A 112 0.02 -2.82 23.85
N TYR A 113 -0.45 -1.76 23.18
CA TYR A 113 -1.51 -0.90 23.70
C TYR A 113 -2.87 -1.60 23.79
N PHE A 114 -3.24 -2.38 22.77
CA PHE A 114 -4.54 -3.06 22.69
C PHE A 114 -4.51 -4.52 23.19
N GLY A 115 -3.38 -5.00 23.71
CA GLY A 115 -3.20 -6.40 24.12
C GLY A 115 -4.24 -6.91 25.13
N GLY A 116 -4.70 -6.04 26.04
CA GLY A 116 -5.74 -6.40 27.02
C GLY A 116 -7.17 -6.51 26.47
N ARG A 117 -7.40 -6.15 25.20
CA ARG A 117 -8.74 -6.16 24.55
C ARG A 117 -8.82 -7.11 23.34
N ARG A 118 -7.76 -7.87 23.05
CA ARG A 118 -7.70 -8.76 21.88
C ARG A 118 -8.10 -10.19 22.23
N THR A 119 -8.93 -10.78 21.36
CA THR A 119 -9.38 -12.18 21.45
C THR A 119 -8.24 -13.19 21.25
N HIS A 120 -7.16 -12.80 20.56
CA HIS A 120 -6.00 -13.65 20.25
C HIS A 120 -4.74 -13.27 21.07
N GLY A 121 -4.88 -12.44 22.11
CA GLY A 121 -3.75 -12.04 22.97
C GLY A 121 -2.63 -11.32 22.19
N THR A 122 -1.40 -11.84 22.32
CA THR A 122 -0.18 -11.35 21.64
C THR A 122 0.25 -12.21 20.45
N GLU A 123 -0.48 -13.28 20.15
CA GLU A 123 -0.10 -14.22 19.09
C GLU A 123 -0.54 -13.68 17.72
N PHE A 124 0.36 -13.80 16.74
CA PHE A 124 0.15 -13.35 15.37
C PHE A 124 0.23 -14.58 14.48
N HIS A 125 -0.91 -14.97 13.88
CA HIS A 125 -0.94 -16.07 12.93
C HIS A 125 -0.45 -15.54 11.58
N PHE A 126 0.76 -15.94 11.21
CA PHE A 126 1.35 -15.66 9.90
C PHE A 126 1.59 -16.97 9.16
N ASP A 127 1.27 -16.99 7.88
CA ASP A 127 1.83 -18.00 6.98
C ASP A 127 3.32 -17.71 6.82
N ALA A 128 4.15 -18.44 7.56
CA ALA A 128 5.59 -18.26 7.57
C ALA A 128 6.24 -18.63 6.22
N GLU A 129 5.63 -19.51 5.43
CA GLU A 129 6.18 -19.95 4.15
C GLU A 129 5.97 -18.89 3.07
N SER A 130 4.74 -18.40 2.96
CA SER A 130 4.35 -17.27 2.11
C SER A 130 5.15 -16.02 2.45
N THR A 131 5.11 -15.61 3.73
CA THR A 131 5.79 -14.38 4.20
C THR A 131 7.30 -14.44 3.97
N ARG A 132 7.95 -15.60 4.20
CA ARG A 132 9.39 -15.75 3.96
C ARG A 132 9.72 -15.63 2.47
N ARG A 133 8.89 -16.18 1.59
CA ARG A 133 9.07 -16.09 0.15
C ARG A 133 8.97 -14.64 -0.31
N ASP A 134 7.90 -13.95 0.08
CA ASP A 134 7.64 -12.57 -0.31
C ASP A 134 8.74 -11.64 0.18
N LEU A 135 9.15 -11.80 1.44
CA LEU A 135 10.25 -11.03 2.01
C LEU A 135 11.59 -11.32 1.32
N ALA A 136 11.85 -12.56 0.90
CA ALA A 136 13.06 -12.90 0.16
C ALA A 136 13.10 -12.24 -1.22
N PHE A 137 12.00 -12.31 -1.99
CA PHE A 137 11.90 -11.63 -3.28
C PHE A 137 12.03 -10.11 -3.13
N PHE A 138 11.37 -9.55 -2.12
CA PHE A 138 11.48 -8.14 -1.78
C PHE A 138 12.91 -7.73 -1.43
N LEU A 139 13.59 -8.45 -0.53
CA LEU A 139 14.96 -8.13 -0.12
C LEU A 139 15.95 -8.23 -1.28
N VAL A 140 15.81 -9.23 -2.16
CA VAL A 140 16.65 -9.36 -3.36
C VAL A 140 16.41 -8.18 -4.30
N GLY A 141 15.14 -7.89 -4.64
CA GLY A 141 14.79 -6.77 -5.52
C GLY A 141 15.22 -5.42 -4.95
N TYR A 142 14.96 -5.19 -3.67
CA TYR A 142 15.33 -3.96 -2.98
C TYR A 142 16.85 -3.78 -2.89
N SER A 143 17.62 -4.84 -2.63
CA SER A 143 19.08 -4.78 -2.63
C SER A 143 19.64 -4.41 -4.00
N VAL A 144 19.07 -4.96 -5.07
CA VAL A 144 19.44 -4.64 -6.46
C VAL A 144 19.07 -3.19 -6.81
N ALA A 145 17.87 -2.74 -6.44
CA ALA A 145 17.42 -1.37 -6.66
C ALA A 145 18.27 -0.35 -5.88
N PHE A 146 18.57 -0.64 -4.61
CA PHE A 146 19.44 0.19 -3.77
C PHE A 146 20.86 0.27 -4.32
N ALA A 147 21.44 -0.87 -4.75
CA ALA A 147 22.75 -0.86 -5.40
C ALA A 147 22.74 -0.04 -6.69
N ALA A 148 21.69 -0.12 -7.50
CA ALA A 148 21.56 0.68 -8.71
C ALA A 148 21.44 2.18 -8.42
N ALA A 149 20.80 2.57 -7.31
CA ALA A 149 20.72 3.97 -6.89
C ALA A 149 22.10 4.58 -6.56
N LEU A 150 23.11 3.76 -6.23
CA LEU A 150 24.48 4.22 -5.97
C LEU A 150 25.33 4.30 -7.25
N VAL A 151 24.91 3.66 -8.34
CA VAL A 151 25.68 3.55 -9.58
C VAL A 151 25.26 4.64 -10.57
N HIS A 152 26.19 5.51 -10.95
CA HIS A 152 25.93 6.64 -11.85
C HIS A 152 25.94 6.29 -13.35
N SER A 153 25.90 4.99 -13.72
CA SER A 153 25.93 4.53 -15.11
C SER A 153 24.53 4.28 -15.68
N ARG A 154 24.15 5.03 -16.71
CA ARG A 154 22.83 4.89 -17.38
C ARG A 154 22.58 3.49 -17.94
N THR A 155 23.60 2.85 -18.49
CA THR A 155 23.46 1.49 -19.05
C THR A 155 23.17 0.47 -17.95
N VAL A 156 23.85 0.60 -16.81
CA VAL A 156 23.60 -0.25 -15.63
C VAL A 156 22.19 0.01 -15.10
N ALA A 157 21.76 1.27 -15.01
CA ALA A 157 20.41 1.61 -14.56
C ALA A 157 19.31 0.97 -15.44
N TYR A 158 19.44 1.03 -16.78
CA TYR A 158 18.47 0.38 -17.67
C TYR A 158 18.51 -1.15 -17.57
N ALA A 159 19.71 -1.74 -17.48
CA ALA A 159 19.85 -3.19 -17.31
C ALA A 159 19.24 -3.67 -16.00
N VAL A 160 19.47 -2.94 -14.90
CA VAL A 160 18.86 -3.23 -13.60
C VAL A 160 17.36 -3.01 -13.63
N GLY A 161 16.86 -1.93 -14.26
CA GLY A 161 15.43 -1.71 -14.43
C GLY A 161 14.74 -2.87 -15.14
N ALA A 162 15.32 -3.34 -16.25
CA ALA A 162 14.81 -4.52 -16.96
C ALA A 162 14.87 -5.79 -16.09
N LEU A 163 15.97 -6.00 -15.36
CA LEU A 163 16.12 -7.12 -14.43
C LEU A 163 15.04 -7.09 -13.33
N LEU A 164 14.75 -5.93 -12.75
CA LEU A 164 13.74 -5.77 -11.71
C LEU A 164 12.33 -6.05 -12.24
N VAL A 165 12.01 -5.61 -13.46
CA VAL A 165 10.74 -5.97 -14.12
C VAL A 165 10.65 -7.47 -14.32
N CYS A 166 11.70 -8.12 -14.84
CA CYS A 166 11.73 -9.57 -15.00
C CYS A 166 11.60 -10.31 -13.64
N LEU A 167 12.26 -9.81 -12.60
CA LEU A 167 12.18 -10.36 -11.25
C LEU A 167 10.76 -10.24 -10.69
N TYR A 168 10.10 -9.11 -10.90
CA TYR A 168 8.71 -8.90 -10.50
C TYR A 168 7.75 -9.83 -11.26
N LEU A 169 7.91 -9.98 -12.57
CA LEU A 169 7.12 -10.94 -13.36
C LEU A 169 7.35 -12.38 -12.90
N LEU A 170 8.59 -12.76 -12.58
CA LEU A 170 8.92 -14.06 -12.03
C LEU A 170 8.27 -14.28 -10.65
N TYR A 171 8.28 -13.25 -9.80
CA TYR A 171 7.62 -13.27 -8.49
C TYR A 171 6.11 -13.49 -8.66
N VAL A 172 5.43 -12.68 -9.48
CA VAL A 172 3.99 -12.79 -9.75
C VAL A 172 3.66 -14.16 -10.32
N TYR A 173 4.44 -14.65 -11.29
CA TYR A 173 4.25 -15.99 -11.86
C TYR A 173 4.40 -17.08 -10.79
N ARG A 174 5.41 -17.00 -9.92
CA ARG A 174 5.61 -17.99 -8.85
C ARG A 174 4.54 -17.92 -7.76
N SER A 175 4.08 -16.73 -7.40
CA SER A 175 3.01 -16.53 -6.41
C SER A 175 1.68 -17.08 -6.94
N LEU A 176 1.35 -16.80 -8.21
CA LEU A 176 0.18 -17.38 -8.90
C LEU A 176 0.26 -18.91 -9.04
N ALA A 177 1.42 -19.43 -9.47
CA ALA A 177 1.63 -20.88 -9.62
C ALA A 177 1.64 -21.61 -8.28
N GLY A 178 1.99 -20.91 -7.20
CA GLY A 178 1.95 -21.41 -5.83
C GLY A 178 0.57 -21.35 -5.18
N GLY A 179 -0.48 -20.91 -5.90
CA GLY A 179 -1.84 -20.86 -5.38
C GLY A 179 -2.11 -19.76 -4.36
N GLU A 180 -1.14 -18.91 -4.04
CA GLU A 180 -1.18 -17.96 -2.92
C GLU A 180 -2.21 -16.83 -3.10
N LEU A 181 -2.57 -16.51 -4.35
CA LEU A 181 -3.65 -15.58 -4.69
C LEU A 181 -5.04 -16.24 -4.72
N VAL A 182 -5.11 -17.56 -4.50
CA VAL A 182 -6.34 -18.39 -4.48
C VAL A 182 -6.55 -19.06 -3.11
N GLU A 183 -5.48 -19.37 -2.38
CA GLU A 183 -5.49 -19.97 -1.04
C GLU A 183 -5.69 -18.90 0.04
N GLY A 184 -6.83 -18.23 0.00
CA GLY A 184 -7.49 -17.83 1.24
C GLY A 184 -8.05 -19.09 1.88
N GLY A 185 -7.31 -19.65 2.85
CA GLY A 185 -7.78 -20.76 3.69
C GLY A 185 -9.21 -20.54 4.17
N GLY A 186 -9.91 -21.66 4.41
CA GLY A 186 -11.31 -21.74 4.84
C GLY A 186 -11.74 -20.54 5.67
N LEU A 187 -12.65 -19.77 5.09
CA LEU A 187 -13.14 -18.50 5.60
C LEU A 187 -13.73 -18.70 7.00
N ASP A 188 -13.19 -18.02 8.01
CA ASP A 188 -13.92 -17.78 9.24
C ASP A 188 -15.14 -16.89 8.92
N ASP A 189 -16.29 -17.26 9.49
CA ASP A 189 -17.57 -16.61 9.24
C ASP A 189 -17.53 -15.11 9.51
N LEU A 190 -18.12 -14.34 8.60
CA LEU A 190 -18.27 -12.89 8.71
C LEU A 190 -19.01 -12.52 10.01
N HIS A 191 -18.36 -11.78 10.92
CA HIS A 191 -19.00 -11.25 12.13
C HIS A 191 -20.23 -10.38 11.84
N LEU A 192 -20.26 -9.72 10.67
CA LEU A 192 -21.41 -8.95 10.18
C LEU A 192 -22.53 -9.85 9.65
N GLY A 193 -22.20 -10.98 9.02
CA GLY A 193 -23.16 -12.01 8.62
C GLY A 193 -23.88 -12.61 9.83
N ALA A 194 -23.13 -12.89 10.91
CA ALA A 194 -23.71 -13.36 12.17
C ALA A 194 -24.63 -12.33 12.86
N LEU A 195 -24.39 -11.03 12.67
CA LEU A 195 -25.25 -9.95 13.18
C LEU A 195 -26.53 -9.78 12.34
N VAL A 196 -26.43 -9.91 11.02
CA VAL A 196 -27.58 -9.86 10.11
C VAL A 196 -28.46 -11.10 10.28
N GLU A 197 -27.89 -12.30 10.39
CA GLU A 197 -28.66 -13.54 10.61
C GLU A 197 -29.36 -13.55 11.99
N ARG A 198 -28.74 -12.94 13.01
CA ARG A 198 -29.42 -12.67 14.31
C ARG A 198 -30.57 -11.68 14.18
N GLY A 199 -30.45 -10.69 13.30
CA GLY A 199 -31.53 -9.76 12.98
C GLY A 199 -32.70 -10.42 12.25
N GLU A 200 -32.42 -11.33 11.32
CA GLU A 200 -33.45 -12.06 10.56
C GLU A 200 -34.21 -13.09 11.41
N ARG A 201 -33.57 -13.74 12.40
CA ARG A 201 -34.28 -14.60 13.36
C ARG A 201 -35.25 -13.85 14.28
N LEU A 202 -35.08 -12.53 14.44
CA LEU A 202 -35.95 -11.68 15.27
C LEU A 202 -37.12 -11.08 14.49
N LEU A 203 -37.07 -11.10 13.15
CA LEU A 203 -38.16 -10.68 12.28
C LEU A 203 -38.59 -11.86 11.41
N PRO A 204 -39.35 -12.84 11.96
CA PRO A 204 -39.95 -13.88 11.14
C PRO A 204 -40.84 -13.21 10.08
N ILE A 205 -40.44 -13.30 8.82
CA ILE A 205 -41.31 -12.92 7.71
C ILE A 205 -42.55 -13.81 7.84
N PRO A 206 -43.76 -13.23 7.94
CA PRO A 206 -44.98 -14.02 8.00
C PRO A 206 -45.01 -14.94 6.79
N SER A 207 -45.20 -16.23 7.02
CA SER A 207 -45.52 -17.14 5.92
C SER A 207 -46.78 -16.62 5.25
N GLU A 208 -46.68 -16.31 3.95
CA GLU A 208 -47.84 -16.06 3.11
C GLU A 208 -48.82 -17.24 3.29
N PRO A 209 -50.09 -16.99 3.64
CA PRO A 209 -51.06 -18.06 3.71
C PRO A 209 -51.58 -18.40 2.30
N GLY A 210 -51.27 -19.61 1.84
CA GLY A 210 -51.99 -20.28 0.74
C GLY A 210 -51.13 -20.71 -0.42
#